data_AF-A0A7S2CCR1-F1
#
_entry.id   AF-A0A7S2CCR1-F1
#
_cell.length_a   1.000
_cell.length_b   1.000
_cell.length_c   1.000
_cell.angle_alpha   90.00
_cell.angle_beta   90.00
_cell.angle_gamma   90.00
#
_symmetry.space_group_name_H-M   'P 1'
#
loop_
_entity.id
_entity.type
_entity.pdbx_description
1 polymer ?
#
loop_
_entity_poly.entity_id
_entity_poly.type
_entity_poly.pdbx_seq_one_letter_code
_entity_poly.pdbx_strand_id
1 'polypeptide(L)'
;WYEDQWNMFTIPVKNASVPYAYTLGNHDAQGDLDREAIISLDMTNAPLSLTELGPSTAEGASNFVLEIEASSNGSDGRVTEGPSAYLWFFDSEMENCLDVTGWGCVYPSAIEWYRQTSASLKEKNGGIVVPGVGFYHIPVPEMMNLLSSSSFSTYGEKREDICCFSVNTGLFASIEEQKNLRFITCGHDHDNDFYGDYNGVTLAYGRKTGHGGYGPPVGMQRGARVIELTETTDGSSWNLSTWIRQEDGQKVIQESSLRNQQQSLCCGTEGASVSKCTVFEAEFREQLALDENTGDSTSQRIHK
;
A
#
# COMPACT_ATOMS: atom_id res chain seq x y z
N TRP A 1 6.53 -1.99 -27.41
CA TRP A 1 5.06 -2.00 -27.26
C TRP A 1 4.65 -1.33 -25.95
N TYR A 2 5.24 -1.72 -24.81
CA TYR A 2 4.93 -1.12 -23.51
C TYR A 2 5.10 0.40 -23.51
N GLU A 3 6.18 0.93 -24.08
CA GLU A 3 6.43 2.37 -24.17
C GLU A 3 5.29 3.14 -24.86
N ASP A 4 4.70 2.61 -25.93
CA ASP A 4 3.55 3.24 -26.59
C ASP A 4 2.33 3.26 -25.66
N GLN A 5 2.08 2.18 -24.91
CA GLN A 5 0.99 2.10 -23.94
C GLN A 5 1.22 3.04 -22.76
N TRP A 6 2.45 3.09 -22.24
CA TRP A 6 2.83 3.96 -21.14
C TRP A 6 2.71 5.44 -21.49
N ASN A 7 3.14 5.80 -22.70
CA ASN A 7 2.98 7.15 -23.22
C ASN A 7 1.50 7.56 -23.33
N MET A 8 0.63 6.65 -23.76
CA MET A 8 -0.82 6.90 -23.79
C MET A 8 -1.41 7.01 -22.38
N PHE A 9 -1.04 6.10 -21.47
CA PHE A 9 -1.52 6.05 -20.09
C PHE A 9 -1.17 7.33 -19.31
N THR A 10 0.00 7.91 -19.56
CA THR A 10 0.49 9.11 -18.87
C THR A 10 -0.03 10.43 -19.43
N ILE A 11 -0.79 10.44 -20.54
CA ILE A 11 -1.36 11.67 -21.12
C ILE A 11 -2.17 12.49 -20.11
N PRO A 12 -3.09 11.91 -19.30
CA PRO A 12 -3.91 12.69 -18.37
C PRO A 12 -3.08 13.42 -17.32
N VAL A 13 -2.08 12.76 -16.71
CA VAL A 13 -1.20 13.37 -15.70
C VAL A 13 -0.25 14.42 -16.31
N LYS A 14 0.23 14.17 -17.54
CA LYS A 14 1.00 15.15 -18.33
C LYS A 14 0.18 16.40 -18.62
N ASN A 15 -1.06 16.25 -19.09
CA ASN A 15 -1.95 17.37 -19.38
C ASN A 15 -2.35 18.14 -18.12
N ALA A 16 -2.56 17.45 -17.00
CA ALA A 16 -2.87 18.07 -15.72
C ALA A 16 -1.66 18.77 -15.09
N SER A 17 -0.43 18.46 -15.52
CA SER A 17 0.81 18.93 -14.90
C SER A 17 0.87 18.60 -13.40
N VAL A 18 0.38 17.42 -13.03
CA VAL A 18 0.35 16.93 -11.65
C VAL A 18 1.42 15.84 -11.50
N PRO A 19 2.37 15.97 -10.56
CA PRO A 19 3.32 14.91 -10.27
C PRO A 19 2.62 13.63 -9.82
N TYR A 20 3.17 12.48 -10.19
CA TYR A 20 2.62 11.17 -9.83
C TYR A 20 3.72 10.19 -9.44
N ALA A 21 3.34 9.19 -8.67
CA ALA A 21 4.14 8.01 -8.38
C ALA A 21 3.21 6.80 -8.31
N TYR A 22 3.73 5.62 -8.59
CA TYR A 22 2.96 4.37 -8.55
C TYR A 22 3.86 3.19 -8.16
N THR A 23 3.21 2.09 -7.80
CA THR A 23 3.84 0.78 -7.62
C THR A 23 3.24 -0.20 -8.63
N LEU A 24 4.02 -1.18 -9.04
CA LEU A 24 3.65 -2.12 -10.09
C LEU A 24 2.62 -3.14 -9.59
N GLY A 25 1.64 -3.43 -10.44
CA GLY A 25 0.71 -4.53 -10.28
C GLY A 25 1.21 -5.85 -10.85
N ASN A 26 0.37 -6.87 -10.69
CA ASN A 26 0.70 -8.23 -11.09
C ASN A 26 0.69 -8.45 -12.61
N HIS A 27 0.04 -7.56 -13.35
CA HIS A 27 -0.06 -7.62 -14.82
C HIS A 27 0.98 -6.77 -15.55
N ASP A 28 1.68 -5.85 -14.88
CA ASP A 28 2.44 -4.79 -15.57
C ASP A 28 3.62 -5.34 -16.38
N ALA A 29 4.30 -6.39 -15.89
CA ALA A 29 5.42 -7.03 -16.58
C ALA A 29 5.02 -8.26 -17.42
N GLN A 30 3.76 -8.31 -17.91
CA GLN A 30 3.32 -9.34 -18.86
C GLN A 30 3.53 -8.96 -20.33
N GLY A 31 4.04 -7.75 -20.59
CA GLY A 31 4.33 -7.23 -21.92
C GLY A 31 5.74 -7.58 -22.42
N ASP A 32 6.38 -6.62 -23.11
CA ASP A 32 7.72 -6.75 -23.69
C ASP A 32 8.84 -6.16 -22.82
N LEU A 33 8.52 -5.61 -21.65
CA LEU A 33 9.47 -5.10 -20.66
C LEU A 33 9.33 -5.85 -19.33
N ASP A 34 10.46 -6.03 -18.64
CA ASP A 34 10.47 -6.49 -17.25
C ASP A 34 10.16 -5.35 -16.27
N ARG A 35 9.98 -5.69 -14.98
CA ARG A 35 9.57 -4.75 -13.93
C ARG A 35 10.57 -3.59 -13.75
N GLU A 36 11.87 -3.85 -13.80
CA GLU A 36 12.91 -2.81 -13.66
C GLU A 36 12.95 -1.88 -14.87
N ALA A 37 12.83 -2.43 -16.09
CA ALA A 37 12.77 -1.66 -17.32
C ALA A 37 11.52 -0.78 -17.39
N ILE A 38 10.39 -1.24 -16.85
CA ILE A 38 9.16 -0.44 -16.73
C ILE A 38 9.38 0.79 -15.83
N ILE A 39 9.95 0.59 -14.64
CA ILE A 39 10.22 1.72 -13.72
C ILE A 39 11.25 2.66 -14.32
N SER A 40 12.32 2.12 -14.90
CA SER A 40 13.36 2.91 -15.59
C SER A 40 12.77 3.75 -16.73
N LEU A 41 11.83 3.20 -17.49
CA LEU A 41 11.12 3.94 -18.52
C LEU A 41 10.24 5.05 -17.92
N ASP A 42 9.50 4.76 -16.85
CA ASP A 42 8.65 5.77 -16.23
C ASP A 42 9.45 6.96 -15.69
N MET A 43 10.60 6.71 -15.07
CA MET A 43 11.51 7.74 -14.56
C MET A 43 11.95 8.74 -15.64
N THR A 44 11.90 8.37 -16.93
CA THR A 44 12.17 9.30 -18.04
C THR A 44 11.13 10.42 -18.18
N ASN A 45 9.96 10.29 -17.52
CA ASN A 45 8.92 11.34 -17.46
C ASN A 45 9.19 12.39 -16.37
N ALA A 46 10.35 12.38 -15.70
CA ALA A 46 10.74 13.43 -14.78
C ALA A 46 10.64 14.84 -15.43
N PRO A 47 10.22 15.88 -14.68
CA PRO A 47 9.96 15.90 -13.25
C PRO A 47 8.52 15.51 -12.85
N LEU A 48 7.69 15.01 -13.77
CA LEU A 48 6.31 14.63 -13.45
C LEU A 48 6.23 13.27 -12.77
N SER A 49 7.00 12.29 -13.24
CA SER A 49 7.16 11.05 -12.47
C SER A 49 8.09 11.29 -11.28
N LEU A 50 7.60 10.90 -10.11
CA LEU A 50 8.35 10.78 -8.86
C LEU A 50 8.58 9.31 -8.48
N THR A 51 8.24 8.36 -9.36
CA THR A 51 8.51 6.94 -9.16
C THR A 51 10.02 6.69 -9.14
N GLU A 52 10.50 5.88 -8.21
CA GLU A 52 11.92 5.52 -8.13
C GLU A 52 12.11 4.01 -8.24
N LEU A 53 13.24 3.60 -8.81
CA LEU A 53 13.66 2.19 -8.81
C LEU A 53 14.00 1.76 -7.39
N GLY A 54 13.50 0.60 -6.99
CA GLY A 54 13.76 0.05 -5.68
C GLY A 54 15.23 -0.33 -5.46
N PRO A 55 15.65 -0.44 -4.19
CA PRO A 55 17.03 -0.80 -3.87
C PRO A 55 17.29 -2.26 -4.24
N SER A 56 18.49 -2.55 -4.73
CA SER A 56 18.91 -3.92 -5.13
C SER A 56 18.93 -4.93 -3.97
N THR A 57 18.77 -4.48 -2.73
CA THR A 57 18.65 -5.33 -1.53
C THR A 57 17.21 -5.75 -1.22
N ALA A 58 16.21 -5.16 -1.87
CA ALA A 58 14.80 -5.49 -1.73
C ALA A 58 14.30 -6.15 -3.01
N GLU A 59 13.58 -7.27 -2.89
CA GLU A 59 12.92 -7.89 -4.03
C GLU A 59 11.77 -6.99 -4.51
N GLY A 60 11.68 -6.79 -5.82
CA GLY A 60 10.70 -5.94 -6.48
C GLY A 60 11.22 -4.56 -6.88
N ALA A 61 10.83 -4.15 -8.08
CA ALA A 61 11.38 -2.98 -8.76
C ALA A 61 10.81 -1.64 -8.26
N SER A 62 9.65 -1.65 -7.61
CA SER A 62 8.90 -0.44 -7.23
C SER A 62 8.79 -0.22 -5.71
N ASN A 63 9.84 -0.58 -4.97
CA ASN A 63 9.97 -0.31 -3.54
C ASN A 63 10.69 1.03 -3.28
N PHE A 64 9.97 2.08 -2.90
CA PHE A 64 10.58 3.39 -2.66
C PHE A 64 9.76 4.23 -1.67
N VAL A 65 10.32 5.35 -1.21
CA VAL A 65 9.66 6.26 -0.26
C VAL A 65 9.82 7.69 -0.73
N LEU A 66 8.72 8.45 -0.72
CA LEU A 66 8.70 9.86 -1.05
C LEU A 66 8.43 10.72 0.18
N GLU A 67 9.15 11.82 0.30
CA GLU A 67 9.01 12.79 1.37
C GLU A 67 8.01 13.89 0.98
N ILE A 68 7.03 14.16 1.84
CA ILE A 68 6.18 15.35 1.75
C ILE A 68 6.65 16.32 2.80
N GLU A 69 7.13 17.48 2.35
CA GLU A 69 7.56 18.57 3.21
C GLU A 69 6.36 19.22 3.92
N ALA A 70 6.57 19.73 5.12
CA ALA A 70 5.59 20.54 5.80
C ALA A 70 5.26 21.83 5.03
N SER A 71 4.03 22.31 5.16
CA SER A 71 3.63 23.58 4.59
C SER A 71 4.49 24.71 5.14
N SER A 72 5.06 25.50 4.22
CA SER A 72 5.85 26.69 4.54
C SER A 72 5.07 27.79 5.27
N ASN A 73 3.73 27.71 5.29
CA ASN A 73 2.84 28.66 5.97
C ASN A 73 1.92 27.93 6.95
N GLY A 74 2.46 27.54 8.11
CA GLY A 74 1.62 27.11 9.24
C GLY A 74 0.58 28.18 9.57
N SER A 75 -0.64 27.77 9.91
CA SER A 75 -1.77 28.69 10.17
C SER A 75 -1.54 29.71 11.30
N ASP A 76 -0.50 29.52 12.12
CA ASP A 76 -0.07 30.41 13.20
C ASP A 76 1.18 31.27 12.85
N GLY A 77 1.68 31.19 11.61
CA GLY A 77 2.88 31.89 11.15
C GLY A 77 4.20 31.22 11.54
N ARG A 78 4.18 30.01 12.11
CA ARG A 78 5.39 29.21 12.31
C ARG A 78 5.77 28.49 11.02
N VAL A 79 7.06 28.57 10.69
CA VAL A 79 7.67 27.73 9.67
C VAL A 79 8.03 26.42 10.35
N THR A 80 7.39 25.33 9.95
CA THR A 80 7.81 23.98 10.31
C THR A 80 8.75 23.52 9.20
N GLU A 81 10.00 23.24 9.52
CA GLU A 81 10.96 22.69 8.55
C GLU A 81 11.00 21.17 8.66
N GLY A 82 11.03 20.49 7.52
CA GLY A 82 11.17 19.05 7.41
C GLY A 82 9.87 18.29 7.07
N PRO A 83 9.94 16.96 7.06
CA PRO A 83 8.89 16.09 6.55
C PRO A 83 7.61 16.13 7.40
N SER A 84 6.46 16.35 6.76
CA SER A 84 5.13 16.23 7.35
C SER A 84 4.51 14.84 7.11
N ALA A 85 4.90 14.17 6.02
CA ALA A 85 4.49 12.81 5.74
C ALA A 85 5.50 12.05 4.86
N TYR A 86 5.41 10.73 4.90
CA TYR A 86 6.08 9.84 3.93
C TYR A 86 5.07 9.03 3.13
N LEU A 87 5.27 8.91 1.83
CA LEU A 87 4.53 8.00 0.97
C LEU A 87 5.41 6.77 0.70
N TRP A 88 4.98 5.61 1.17
CA TRP A 88 5.70 4.36 1.04
C TRP A 88 5.08 3.52 -0.07
N PHE A 89 5.90 3.04 -0.99
CA PHE A 89 5.49 2.18 -2.09
C PHE A 89 6.14 0.81 -1.89
N PHE A 90 5.32 -0.23 -1.88
CA PHE A 90 5.76 -1.61 -1.72
C PHE A 90 5.38 -2.42 -2.96
N ASP A 91 6.39 -3.05 -3.56
CA ASP A 91 6.20 -3.94 -4.69
C ASP A 91 5.67 -5.28 -4.19
N SER A 92 4.41 -5.59 -4.56
CA SER A 92 3.76 -6.85 -4.17
C SER A 92 3.96 -7.97 -5.19
N GLU A 93 4.88 -7.80 -6.14
CA GLU A 93 5.19 -8.76 -7.19
C GLU A 93 3.98 -9.17 -8.07
N MET A 94 4.12 -10.28 -8.79
CA MET A 94 3.13 -10.77 -9.74
C MET A 94 2.33 -11.96 -9.17
N GLU A 95 2.96 -13.12 -9.14
CA GLU A 95 2.34 -14.38 -8.76
C GLU A 95 3.33 -15.20 -7.95
N ASN A 96 2.79 -15.99 -7.03
CA ASN A 96 3.49 -16.85 -6.09
C ASN A 96 4.34 -16.04 -5.10
N CYS A 97 4.51 -16.59 -3.90
CA CYS A 97 5.33 -15.98 -2.86
C CYS A 97 5.99 -17.09 -2.06
N LEU A 98 7.31 -17.07 -1.92
CA LEU A 98 8.08 -18.06 -1.16
C LEU A 98 7.68 -19.52 -1.52
N ASP A 99 7.66 -19.83 -2.82
CA ASP A 99 7.26 -21.12 -3.40
C ASP A 99 5.80 -21.56 -3.13
N VAL A 100 4.94 -20.66 -2.63
CA VAL A 100 3.51 -20.92 -2.46
C VAL A 100 2.73 -20.38 -3.64
N THR A 101 2.00 -21.27 -4.31
CA THR A 101 1.13 -20.94 -5.44
C THR A 101 0.01 -19.97 -5.04
N GLY A 102 -0.16 -18.90 -5.82
CA GLY A 102 -1.20 -17.89 -5.62
C GLY A 102 -0.73 -16.52 -6.10
N TRP A 103 -1.18 -15.46 -5.44
CA TRP A 103 -0.76 -14.09 -5.73
C TRP A 103 0.56 -13.72 -5.05
N GLY A 104 1.28 -12.77 -5.65
CA GLY A 104 2.53 -12.23 -5.11
C GLY A 104 2.38 -11.63 -3.73
N CYS A 105 3.50 -11.26 -3.12
CA CYS A 105 3.57 -10.66 -1.80
C CYS A 105 4.65 -9.59 -1.77
N VAL A 106 4.62 -8.73 -0.75
CA VAL A 106 5.81 -7.93 -0.42
C VAL A 106 6.82 -8.86 0.27
N TYR A 107 7.95 -9.07 -0.38
CA TYR A 107 8.94 -10.06 0.06
C TYR A 107 9.61 -9.68 1.40
N PRO A 108 10.14 -10.65 2.17
CA PRO A 108 10.84 -10.37 3.42
C PRO A 108 12.01 -9.39 3.29
N SER A 109 12.72 -9.39 2.17
CA SER A 109 13.81 -8.45 1.89
C SER A 109 13.31 -7.00 1.73
N ALA A 110 12.14 -6.80 1.12
CA ALA A 110 11.49 -5.50 1.05
C ALA A 110 10.95 -5.05 2.42
N ILE A 111 10.44 -5.96 3.24
CA ILE A 111 10.05 -5.66 4.63
C ILE A 111 11.26 -5.23 5.46
N GLU A 112 12.40 -5.91 5.31
CA GLU A 112 13.62 -5.54 6.02
C GLU A 112 14.17 -4.19 5.54
N TRP A 113 14.15 -3.92 4.24
CA TRP A 113 14.46 -2.59 3.70
C TRP A 113 13.56 -1.51 4.31
N TYR A 114 12.26 -1.76 4.42
CA TYR A 114 11.30 -0.86 5.02
C TYR A 114 11.63 -0.58 6.49
N ARG A 115 11.91 -1.62 7.29
CA ARG A 115 12.29 -1.47 8.71
C ARG A 115 13.57 -0.65 8.86
N GLN A 116 14.60 -0.95 8.07
CA GLN A 116 15.88 -0.22 8.09
C GLN A 116 15.72 1.24 7.66
N THR A 117 14.95 1.48 6.61
CA THR A 117 14.71 2.82 6.07
C THR A 117 13.86 3.63 7.05
N SER A 118 12.83 3.03 7.66
CA SER A 118 12.03 3.64 8.71
C SER A 118 12.87 4.06 9.91
N ALA A 119 13.77 3.18 10.38
CA ALA A 119 14.69 3.49 11.47
C ALA A 119 15.64 4.65 11.11
N SER A 120 16.19 4.65 9.89
CA SER A 120 17.06 5.71 9.40
C SER A 120 16.33 7.05 9.25
N LEU A 121 15.10 7.06 8.74
CA LEU A 121 14.27 8.27 8.65
C LEU A 121 13.90 8.80 10.03
N LYS A 122 13.59 7.92 11.00
CA LYS A 122 13.37 8.33 12.39
C LYS A 122 14.60 9.00 12.99
N GLU A 123 15.79 8.46 12.75
CA GLU A 123 17.05 9.07 13.19
C GLU A 123 17.29 10.43 12.51
N LYS A 124 17.13 10.50 11.17
CA LYS A 124 17.19 11.74 10.38
C LYS A 124 16.25 12.81 10.93
N ASN A 125 15.07 12.40 11.40
CA ASN A 125 14.02 13.26 11.94
C ASN A 125 14.15 13.51 13.46
N GLY A 126 15.34 13.34 14.03
CA GLY A 126 15.60 13.67 15.44
C GLY A 126 14.93 12.72 16.43
N GLY A 127 14.68 11.48 16.03
CA GLY A 127 13.98 10.46 16.82
C GLY A 127 12.46 10.48 16.66
N ILE A 128 11.92 11.39 15.85
CA ILE A 128 10.48 11.54 15.62
C ILE A 128 10.01 10.56 14.54
N VAL A 129 8.94 9.84 14.84
CA VAL A 129 8.25 8.99 13.86
C VAL A 129 7.26 9.85 13.09
N VAL A 130 7.59 10.15 11.84
CA VAL A 130 6.72 10.93 10.95
C VAL A 130 5.67 10.01 10.32
N PRO A 131 4.37 10.31 10.45
CA PRO A 131 3.30 9.46 9.93
C PRO A 131 3.22 9.51 8.40
N GLY A 132 2.80 8.42 7.77
CA GLY A 132 2.77 8.25 6.32
C GLY A 132 1.61 7.41 5.81
N VAL A 133 1.63 7.20 4.49
CA VAL A 133 0.67 6.43 3.72
C VAL A 133 1.39 5.36 2.91
N GLY A 134 0.91 4.11 2.95
CA GLY A 134 1.46 2.99 2.18
C GLY A 134 0.64 2.63 0.94
N PHE A 135 1.31 2.30 -0.16
CA PHE A 135 0.71 1.88 -1.43
C PHE A 135 1.31 0.54 -1.86
N TYR A 136 0.45 -0.40 -2.25
CA TYR A 136 0.83 -1.69 -2.81
C TYR A 136 -0.29 -2.17 -3.75
N HIS A 137 -0.06 -3.20 -4.57
CA HIS A 137 -1.09 -3.63 -5.51
C HIS A 137 -1.99 -4.74 -4.95
N ILE A 138 -1.40 -5.88 -4.57
CA ILE A 138 -2.11 -7.08 -4.11
C ILE A 138 -2.49 -6.92 -2.63
N PRO A 139 -3.72 -7.21 -2.20
CA PRO A 139 -4.16 -6.95 -0.83
C PRO A 139 -3.37 -7.74 0.22
N VAL A 140 -3.15 -7.12 1.39
CA VAL A 140 -2.64 -7.84 2.56
C VAL A 140 -3.72 -8.75 3.15
N PRO A 141 -3.40 -9.92 3.72
CA PRO A 141 -4.37 -10.82 4.31
C PRO A 141 -5.22 -10.21 5.44
N GLU A 142 -4.72 -9.18 6.13
CA GLU A 142 -5.43 -8.44 7.18
C GLU A 142 -6.71 -7.73 6.67
N MET A 143 -6.85 -7.52 5.36
CA MET A 143 -8.11 -7.09 4.75
C MET A 143 -9.26 -8.07 5.04
N MET A 144 -8.98 -9.38 5.12
CA MET A 144 -9.97 -10.38 5.53
C MET A 144 -10.29 -10.29 7.03
N ASN A 145 -9.27 -10.05 7.87
CA ASN A 145 -9.43 -9.91 9.32
C ASN A 145 -10.29 -8.69 9.68
N LEU A 146 -10.11 -7.61 8.93
CA LEU A 146 -10.92 -6.40 9.04
C LEU A 146 -12.43 -6.70 8.84
N LEU A 147 -12.78 -7.69 8.01
CA LEU A 147 -14.17 -8.12 7.76
C LEU A 147 -14.65 -9.23 8.69
N SER A 148 -13.74 -9.88 9.43
CA SER A 148 -14.06 -11.10 10.19
C SER A 148 -14.67 -10.83 11.56
N SER A 149 -14.52 -9.60 12.08
CA SER A 149 -14.99 -9.21 13.39
C SER A 149 -15.95 -8.03 13.32
N SER A 150 -17.05 -8.10 14.07
CA SER A 150 -17.96 -6.97 14.25
C SER A 150 -17.35 -5.82 15.05
N SER A 151 -16.15 -6.01 15.61
CA SER A 151 -15.43 -4.96 16.35
C SER A 151 -14.81 -3.91 15.43
N PHE A 152 -14.60 -4.24 14.16
CA PHE A 152 -14.04 -3.29 13.19
C PHE A 152 -15.17 -2.61 12.40
N SER A 153 -15.12 -1.29 12.34
CA SER A 153 -16.03 -0.52 11.49
C SER A 153 -15.47 -0.49 10.08
N THR A 154 -16.17 -1.15 9.17
CA THR A 154 -15.80 -1.25 7.76
C THR A 154 -16.87 -0.58 6.90
N TYR A 155 -16.45 0.16 5.89
CA TYR A 155 -17.32 0.96 5.04
C TYR A 155 -17.02 0.72 3.58
N GLY A 156 -18.02 0.89 2.71
CA GLY A 156 -17.89 0.69 1.27
C GLY A 156 -18.46 -0.65 0.82
N GLU A 157 -17.89 -1.22 -0.23
CA GLU A 157 -18.43 -2.43 -0.87
C GLU A 157 -17.35 -3.49 -1.07
N LYS A 158 -17.63 -4.72 -0.60
CA LYS A 158 -16.96 -5.95 -1.06
C LYS A 158 -17.89 -6.65 -2.03
N ARG A 159 -17.49 -6.80 -3.29
CA ARG A 159 -18.30 -7.45 -4.33
C ARG A 159 -17.61 -8.64 -4.99
N GLU A 160 -16.38 -8.93 -4.61
CA GLU A 160 -15.67 -10.17 -4.95
C GLU A 160 -14.82 -10.67 -3.79
N ASP A 161 -14.20 -11.83 -3.94
CA ASP A 161 -13.28 -12.37 -2.93
C ASP A 161 -11.96 -11.61 -2.92
N ILE A 162 -11.42 -11.41 -1.72
CA ILE A 162 -10.12 -10.76 -1.52
C ILE A 162 -9.03 -11.68 -2.05
N CYS A 163 -8.32 -11.26 -3.08
CA CYS A 163 -7.22 -12.02 -3.69
C CYS A 163 -5.87 -11.61 -3.08
N CYS A 164 -5.75 -11.80 -1.76
CA CYS A 164 -4.57 -11.38 -1.00
C CYS A 164 -3.31 -12.21 -1.26
N PHE A 165 -2.18 -11.74 -0.70
CA PHE A 165 -0.89 -12.43 -0.74
C PHE A 165 -1.04 -13.93 -0.46
N SER A 166 -0.39 -14.78 -1.27
CA SER A 166 -0.42 -16.23 -1.00
C SER A 166 0.29 -16.60 0.31
N VAL A 167 1.23 -15.77 0.77
CA VAL A 167 1.89 -15.85 2.06
C VAL A 167 1.83 -14.48 2.75
N ASN A 168 1.41 -14.45 4.02
CA ASN A 168 1.55 -13.26 4.84
C ASN A 168 3.00 -13.17 5.35
N THR A 169 3.82 -12.40 4.67
CA THR A 169 5.24 -12.22 4.98
C THR A 169 5.49 -11.30 6.19
N GLY A 170 4.45 -10.74 6.81
CA GLY A 170 4.56 -9.88 7.98
C GLY A 170 4.61 -8.39 7.68
N LEU A 171 4.21 -7.94 6.48
CA LEU A 171 4.18 -6.51 6.14
C LEU A 171 3.36 -5.71 7.14
N PHE A 172 2.12 -6.11 7.43
CA PHE A 172 1.26 -5.39 8.37
C PHE A 172 1.83 -5.39 9.79
N ALA A 173 2.37 -6.53 10.25
CA ALA A 173 3.03 -6.60 11.55
C ALA A 173 4.24 -5.66 11.64
N SER A 174 5.03 -5.53 10.57
CA SER A 174 6.12 -4.55 10.51
C SER A 174 5.60 -3.10 10.52
N ILE A 175 4.42 -2.84 9.95
CA ILE A 175 3.79 -1.52 10.02
C ILE A 175 3.38 -1.18 11.46
N GLU A 176 2.82 -2.13 12.19
CA GLU A 176 2.51 -1.98 13.62
C GLU A 176 3.77 -1.78 14.48
N GLU A 177 4.87 -2.46 14.15
CA GLU A 177 6.17 -2.28 14.79
C GLU A 177 6.70 -0.85 14.58
N GLN A 178 6.73 -0.38 13.33
CA GLN A 178 7.30 0.91 12.95
C GLN A 178 6.44 2.11 13.37
N LYS A 179 5.12 1.93 13.49
CA LYS A 179 4.14 2.96 13.94
C LYS A 179 4.16 4.24 13.10
N ASN A 180 4.62 4.14 11.87
CA ASN A 180 4.86 5.26 10.96
C ASN A 180 3.84 5.32 9.81
N LEU A 181 2.96 4.33 9.61
CA LEU A 181 1.86 4.41 8.63
C LEU A 181 0.51 4.46 9.34
N ARG A 182 -0.38 5.37 8.90
CA ARG A 182 -1.77 5.44 9.40
C ARG A 182 -2.81 5.02 8.37
N PHE A 183 -2.41 4.93 7.11
CA PHE A 183 -3.27 4.51 6.01
C PHE A 183 -2.46 3.66 5.05
N ILE A 184 -2.99 2.53 4.63
CA ILE A 184 -2.39 1.75 3.54
C ILE A 184 -3.46 1.31 2.56
N THR A 185 -3.11 1.30 1.27
CA THR A 185 -4.08 1.07 0.20
C THR A 185 -3.60 0.10 -0.86
N CYS A 186 -4.56 -0.66 -1.37
CA CYS A 186 -4.36 -1.65 -2.42
C CYS A 186 -5.33 -1.48 -3.59
N GLY A 187 -5.09 -2.26 -4.64
CA GLY A 187 -5.97 -2.44 -5.79
C GLY A 187 -6.27 -3.92 -6.01
N HIS A 188 -5.92 -4.43 -7.20
CA HIS A 188 -6.01 -5.82 -7.62
C HIS A 188 -7.45 -6.38 -7.78
N ASP A 189 -8.28 -6.28 -6.74
CA ASP A 189 -9.68 -6.71 -6.77
C ASP A 189 -10.56 -5.56 -7.28
N HIS A 190 -10.91 -5.61 -8.56
CA HIS A 190 -11.51 -4.47 -9.27
C HIS A 190 -12.95 -4.13 -8.85
N ASP A 191 -13.63 -5.04 -8.16
CA ASP A 191 -15.01 -4.93 -7.71
C ASP A 191 -15.10 -4.57 -6.21
N ASN A 192 -13.97 -4.56 -5.49
CA ASN A 192 -13.88 -4.14 -4.09
C ASN A 192 -13.45 -2.68 -3.97
N ASP A 193 -14.05 -1.94 -3.03
CA ASP A 193 -13.67 -0.56 -2.74
C ASP A 193 -13.79 -0.18 -1.26
N PHE A 194 -13.86 -1.17 -0.36
CA PHE A 194 -14.09 -0.94 1.05
C PHE A 194 -12.85 -0.47 1.81
N TYR A 195 -13.06 0.06 3.02
CA TYR A 195 -12.00 0.41 3.95
C TYR A 195 -12.44 0.29 5.40
N GLY A 196 -11.49 0.29 6.33
CA GLY A 196 -11.77 0.31 7.77
C GLY A 196 -10.50 0.43 8.59
N ASP A 197 -10.66 0.76 9.87
CA ASP A 197 -9.56 0.81 10.83
C ASP A 197 -9.27 -0.60 11.37
N TYR A 198 -8.03 -1.04 11.22
CA TYR A 198 -7.51 -2.27 11.79
C TYR A 198 -6.29 -1.92 12.65
N ASN A 199 -6.44 -2.04 13.97
CA ASN A 199 -5.41 -1.72 14.97
C ASN A 199 -4.78 -0.31 14.83
N GLY A 200 -5.59 0.70 14.49
CA GLY A 200 -5.11 2.09 14.36
C GLY A 200 -4.47 2.41 13.00
N VAL A 201 -4.52 1.49 12.04
CA VAL A 201 -4.15 1.70 10.65
C VAL A 201 -5.39 1.53 9.78
N THR A 202 -5.70 2.54 8.96
CA THR A 202 -6.78 2.39 7.98
C THR A 202 -6.31 1.56 6.79
N LEU A 203 -6.94 0.41 6.59
CA LEU A 203 -6.77 -0.44 5.42
C LEU A 203 -7.83 -0.08 4.39
N ALA A 204 -7.46 0.15 3.12
CA ALA A 204 -8.41 0.55 2.08
C ALA A 204 -8.14 -0.09 0.73
N TYR A 205 -9.21 -0.46 0.02
CA TYR A 205 -9.17 -0.65 -1.42
C TYR A 205 -9.33 0.68 -2.13
N GLY A 206 -8.61 0.86 -3.24
CA GLY A 206 -8.91 1.90 -4.21
C GLY A 206 -10.30 1.74 -4.84
N ARG A 207 -10.60 2.58 -5.82
CA ARG A 207 -11.72 2.35 -6.75
C ARG A 207 -11.12 2.15 -8.13
N LYS A 208 -11.64 1.19 -8.89
CA LYS A 208 -11.21 1.01 -10.27
C LYS A 208 -11.46 2.27 -11.11
N THR A 209 -10.37 2.85 -11.62
CA THR A 209 -10.41 4.03 -12.51
C THR A 209 -10.45 3.65 -13.99
N GLY A 210 -9.72 2.61 -14.40
CA GLY A 210 -9.50 2.26 -15.81
C GLY A 210 -10.65 1.51 -16.49
N HIS A 211 -10.64 1.50 -17.83
CA HIS A 211 -11.60 0.73 -18.66
C HIS A 211 -11.08 -0.64 -19.12
N GLY A 212 -9.78 -0.93 -18.93
CA GLY A 212 -9.19 -2.25 -19.20
C GLY A 212 -9.51 -3.27 -18.10
N GLY A 213 -9.48 -4.56 -18.42
CA GLY A 213 -9.77 -5.66 -17.48
C GLY A 213 -11.25 -5.72 -17.02
N TYR A 214 -11.57 -6.67 -16.12
CA TYR A 214 -12.91 -6.84 -15.54
C TYR A 214 -13.22 -5.77 -14.49
N GLY A 215 -14.51 -5.49 -14.23
CA GLY A 215 -14.93 -4.51 -13.21
C GLY A 215 -14.93 -3.04 -13.68
N PRO A 216 -15.41 -2.10 -12.84
CA PRO A 216 -16.20 -2.38 -11.64
C PRO A 216 -17.53 -3.06 -12.01
N PRO A 217 -18.25 -3.67 -11.05
CA PRO A 217 -19.43 -4.46 -11.35
C PRO A 217 -20.59 -3.56 -11.74
N VAL A 218 -21.62 -4.14 -12.36
CA VAL A 218 -22.82 -3.40 -12.76
C VAL A 218 -23.40 -2.65 -11.56
N GLY A 219 -23.65 -1.35 -11.76
CA GLY A 219 -24.18 -0.45 -10.72
C GLY A 219 -23.12 0.23 -9.86
N MET A 220 -21.83 -0.01 -10.10
CA MET A 220 -20.73 0.75 -9.50
C MET A 220 -20.01 1.56 -10.57
N GLN A 221 -19.92 2.89 -10.42
CA GLN A 221 -19.17 3.73 -11.36
C GLN A 221 -17.66 3.56 -11.18
N ARG A 222 -16.89 3.87 -12.23
CA ARG A 222 -15.45 4.05 -12.07
C ARG A 222 -15.16 5.28 -11.25
N GLY A 223 -13.96 5.33 -10.72
CA GLY A 223 -13.52 6.45 -9.90
C GLY A 223 -12.16 6.21 -9.31
N ALA A 224 -11.81 7.02 -8.31
CA ALA A 224 -10.60 6.87 -7.53
C ALA A 224 -10.91 7.10 -6.06
N ARG A 225 -10.15 6.44 -5.18
CA ARG A 225 -10.13 6.81 -3.77
C ARG A 225 -9.26 8.04 -3.61
N VAL A 226 -9.78 9.04 -2.92
CA VAL A 226 -9.03 10.22 -2.50
C VAL A 226 -8.61 10.04 -1.05
N ILE A 227 -7.35 10.36 -0.77
CA ILE A 227 -6.77 10.40 0.58
C ILE A 227 -6.39 11.86 0.82
N GLU A 228 -7.03 12.49 1.80
CA GLU A 228 -6.81 13.88 2.16
C GLU A 228 -6.07 13.93 3.49
N LEU A 229 -4.88 14.52 3.45
CA LEU A 229 -4.05 14.81 4.62
C LEU A 229 -4.18 16.31 4.91
N THR A 230 -4.68 16.66 6.08
CA THR A 230 -4.79 18.06 6.52
C THR A 230 -3.88 18.25 7.72
N GLU A 231 -2.82 19.05 7.57
CA GLU A 231 -1.90 19.38 8.67
C GLU A 231 -2.66 19.90 9.90
N THR A 232 -2.21 19.48 11.08
CA THR A 232 -2.73 20.00 12.35
C THR A 232 -2.27 21.44 12.56
N THR A 233 -3.04 22.22 13.32
CA THR A 233 -2.75 23.64 13.56
C THR A 233 -1.40 23.88 14.23
N ASP A 234 -0.89 22.90 14.98
CA ASP A 234 0.42 22.94 15.65
C ASP A 234 1.57 22.41 14.78
N GLY A 235 1.29 22.00 13.53
CA GLY A 235 2.27 21.46 12.59
C GLY A 235 2.88 20.12 12.99
N SER A 236 2.38 19.46 14.04
CA SER A 236 2.97 18.24 14.58
C SER A 236 2.51 16.96 13.87
N SER A 237 1.40 17.02 13.13
CA SER A 237 0.79 15.86 12.49
C SER A 237 -0.20 16.26 11.38
N TRP A 238 -1.01 15.30 10.93
CA TRP A 238 -2.13 15.53 10.03
C TRP A 238 -3.38 14.74 10.45
N ASN A 239 -4.54 15.33 10.17
CA ASN A 239 -5.83 14.65 10.14
C ASN A 239 -6.01 13.96 8.80
N LEU A 240 -6.66 12.80 8.82
CA LEU A 240 -6.90 11.95 7.67
C LEU A 240 -8.37 11.93 7.31
N SER A 241 -8.69 12.06 6.02
CA SER A 241 -10.03 11.81 5.48
C SER A 241 -9.95 11.08 4.15
N THR A 242 -10.94 10.26 3.84
CA THR A 242 -10.97 9.51 2.56
C THR A 242 -12.39 9.43 2.00
N TRP A 243 -12.51 9.39 0.67
CA TRP A 243 -13.77 9.25 -0.05
C TRP A 243 -13.53 8.69 -1.45
N ILE A 244 -14.59 8.31 -2.15
CA ILE A 244 -14.51 7.98 -3.59
C ILE A 244 -14.90 9.20 -4.43
N ARG A 245 -14.03 9.58 -5.37
CA ARG A 245 -14.38 10.48 -6.47
C ARG A 245 -14.81 9.64 -7.67
N GLN A 246 -16.08 9.73 -8.05
CA GLN A 246 -16.61 9.05 -9.22
C GLN A 246 -16.13 9.70 -10.52
N GLU A 247 -16.19 8.97 -11.62
CA GLU A 247 -15.80 9.43 -12.97
C GLU A 247 -16.60 10.63 -13.47
N ASP A 248 -17.84 10.80 -12.98
CA ASP A 248 -18.68 11.98 -13.23
C ASP A 248 -18.34 13.20 -12.33
N GLY A 249 -17.33 13.05 -11.47
CA GLY A 249 -16.88 14.07 -10.54
C GLY A 249 -17.62 14.11 -9.22
N GLN A 250 -18.59 13.24 -8.93
CA GLN A 250 -19.28 13.22 -7.63
C GLN A 250 -18.36 12.71 -6.50
N LYS A 251 -18.46 13.33 -5.32
CA LYS A 251 -17.83 12.85 -4.08
C LYS A 251 -18.79 11.92 -3.36
N VAL A 252 -18.35 10.69 -3.09
CA VAL A 252 -19.11 9.68 -2.34
C VAL A 252 -18.38 9.40 -1.03
N ILE A 253 -19.04 9.73 0.08
CA ILE A 253 -18.66 9.23 1.39
C ILE A 253 -19.30 7.85 1.56
N GLN A 254 -18.49 6.84 1.81
CA GLN A 254 -18.98 5.49 2.07
C GLN A 254 -19.36 5.41 3.56
N GLU A 255 -20.65 5.52 3.88
CA GLU A 255 -21.16 5.51 5.27
C GLU A 255 -21.78 4.17 5.66
N SER A 256 -22.08 3.31 4.69
CA SER A 256 -22.71 2.02 4.91
C SER A 256 -21.72 1.01 5.50
N SER A 257 -22.01 0.54 6.73
CA SER A 257 -21.18 -0.47 7.37
C SER A 257 -21.31 -1.81 6.65
N LEU A 258 -20.18 -2.39 6.23
CA LEU A 258 -20.16 -3.79 5.79
C LEU A 258 -20.36 -4.71 7.00
N ARG A 259 -21.22 -5.71 6.85
CA ARG A 259 -21.47 -6.72 7.89
C ARG A 259 -21.55 -8.09 7.25
N ASN A 260 -21.03 -9.10 7.96
CA ASN A 260 -21.17 -10.52 7.61
C ASN A 260 -20.60 -10.89 6.22
N GLN A 261 -19.48 -10.29 5.83
CA GLN A 261 -18.73 -10.61 4.60
C GLN A 261 -17.43 -11.35 4.93
N GLN A 262 -17.53 -12.34 5.82
CA GLN A 262 -16.38 -13.12 6.26
C GLN A 262 -15.76 -13.90 5.11
N GLN A 263 -14.43 -13.87 5.04
CA GLN A 263 -13.63 -14.66 4.13
C GLN A 263 -12.47 -15.26 4.91
N SER A 264 -12.14 -16.52 4.65
CA SER A 264 -11.11 -17.26 5.40
C SER A 264 -9.89 -17.65 4.56
N LEU A 265 -9.94 -17.44 3.25
CA LEU A 265 -8.88 -17.80 2.30
C LEU A 265 -8.72 -16.71 1.25
N CYS A 266 -7.49 -16.36 0.88
CA CYS A 266 -7.24 -15.51 -0.27
C CYS A 266 -7.72 -16.23 -1.55
N CYS A 267 -8.38 -15.51 -2.45
CA CYS A 267 -8.72 -16.03 -3.78
C CYS A 267 -7.44 -16.48 -4.52
N GLY A 268 -7.58 -17.41 -5.48
CA GLY A 268 -6.45 -17.85 -6.31
C GLY A 268 -5.42 -18.74 -5.60
N THR A 269 -5.64 -19.08 -4.32
CA THR A 269 -4.81 -20.04 -3.57
C THR A 269 -5.35 -21.48 -3.61
N GLU A 270 -6.35 -21.77 -4.46
CA GLU A 270 -6.97 -23.09 -4.58
C GLU A 270 -5.96 -24.17 -5.00
N GLY A 271 -5.79 -25.19 -4.16
CA GLY A 271 -4.84 -26.30 -4.37
C GLY A 271 -3.57 -26.22 -3.52
N ALA A 272 -3.28 -25.06 -2.90
CA ALA A 272 -2.27 -24.98 -1.85
C ALA A 272 -2.83 -25.61 -0.57
N SER A 273 -2.12 -26.60 0.00
CA SER A 273 -2.58 -27.33 1.20
C SER A 273 -2.69 -26.46 2.46
N VAL A 274 -2.13 -25.25 2.43
CA VAL A 274 -2.23 -24.24 3.49
C VAL A 274 -2.08 -22.86 2.85
N SER A 275 -3.11 -22.01 2.87
CA SER A 275 -2.87 -20.57 2.84
C SER A 275 -2.13 -20.24 4.13
N LYS A 276 -0.80 -20.07 4.08
CA LYS A 276 0.04 -19.76 5.26
C LYS A 276 -0.10 -18.29 5.69
N CYS A 277 -1.20 -17.62 5.33
CA CYS A 277 -1.48 -16.23 5.65
C CYS A 277 -1.46 -15.91 7.15
N THR A 278 -1.49 -16.91 8.04
CA THR A 278 -1.42 -16.69 9.49
C THR A 278 -0.15 -17.23 10.14
N VAL A 279 0.59 -18.12 9.48
CA VAL A 279 1.73 -18.84 10.12
C VAL A 279 2.95 -17.95 10.23
N PHE A 280 3.32 -17.28 9.14
CA PHE A 280 4.50 -16.41 9.13
C PHE A 280 4.31 -15.13 9.93
N GLU A 281 3.09 -14.58 9.98
CA GLU A 281 2.78 -13.43 10.83
C GLU A 281 2.93 -13.78 12.31
N ALA A 282 2.48 -14.97 12.74
CA ALA A 282 2.65 -15.42 14.11
C ALA A 282 4.13 -15.60 14.48
N GLU A 283 4.92 -16.24 13.62
CA GLU A 283 6.38 -16.38 13.82
C GLU A 283 7.10 -15.03 13.84
N PHE A 284 6.72 -14.10 12.95
CA PHE A 284 7.25 -12.74 12.94
C PHE A 284 6.88 -11.98 14.21
N ARG A 285 5.64 -12.08 14.69
CA ARG A 285 5.19 -11.46 15.95
C ARG A 285 5.90 -12.05 17.16
N GLU A 286 6.17 -13.36 17.16
CA GLU A 286 7.01 -13.99 18.19
C GLU A 286 8.44 -13.43 18.16
N GLN A 287 9.03 -13.26 16.96
CA GLN A 287 10.35 -12.66 16.82
C GLN A 287 10.38 -11.20 17.28
N LEU A 288 9.37 -10.39 16.93
CA LEU A 288 9.24 -9.01 17.42
C LEU A 288 9.22 -8.96 18.95
N ALA A 289 8.45 -9.86 19.59
CA ALA A 289 8.39 -9.94 21.05
C ALA A 289 9.74 -10.37 21.66
N LEU A 290 10.54 -11.19 20.97
CA LEU A 290 11.88 -11.57 21.41
C LEU A 290 12.89 -10.42 21.24
N ASP A 291 12.84 -9.68 20.14
CA ASP A 291 13.72 -8.54 19.86
C ASP A 291 13.45 -7.40 20.86
N GLU A 292 12.19 -7.12 21.19
CA GLU A 292 11.80 -6.16 22.26
C GLU A 292 12.36 -6.56 23.64
N ASN A 293 12.39 -7.86 23.95
CA ASN A 293 12.90 -8.37 25.23
C ASN A 293 14.43 -8.41 25.31
N THR A 294 15.13 -8.48 24.17
CA THR A 294 16.59 -8.61 24.11
C THR A 294 17.31 -7.30 23.82
N GLY A 295 16.60 -6.27 23.33
CA GLY A 295 17.17 -4.97 22.98
C GLY A 295 18.06 -5.01 21.73
N ASP A 296 18.00 -6.09 20.96
CA ASP A 296 18.78 -6.31 19.73
C ASP A 296 17.84 -6.29 18.53
N SER A 297 17.83 -5.19 17.77
CA SER A 297 16.98 -5.03 16.59
C SER A 297 17.56 -5.64 15.32
N THR A 298 18.63 -6.44 15.41
CA THR A 298 19.43 -6.90 14.25
C THR A 298 19.27 -8.39 13.91
N SER A 299 18.22 -9.08 14.38
CA SER A 299 18.04 -10.52 14.12
C SER A 299 17.56 -10.81 12.68
N GLN A 300 18.50 -10.85 11.73
CA GLN A 300 18.35 -11.54 10.44
C GLN A 300 18.17 -13.05 10.66
N ARG A 301 16.95 -13.55 10.90
CA ARG A 301 16.67 -15.00 10.91
C ARG A 301 15.29 -15.38 10.37
N ILE A 302 14.91 -14.84 9.21
CA ILE A 302 13.86 -15.45 8.37
C ILE A 302 14.50 -15.91 7.06
N HIS A 303 15.35 -16.93 7.16
CA HIS A 303 15.76 -17.74 6.03
C HIS A 303 15.75 -19.20 6.46
N LYS A 304 14.57 -19.83 6.38
CA LYS A 304 14.41 -21.26 6.09
C LYS A 304 13.08 -21.51 5.41
#